data_AF-A0A1Q3HJ84-F1
#
_entry.id   AF-A0A1Q3HJ84-F1
#
_cell.length_a   1.000
_cell.length_b   1.000
_cell.length_c   1.000
_cell.angle_alpha   90.00
_cell.angle_beta   90.00
_cell.angle_gamma   90.00
#
_symmetry.space_group_name_H-M   'P 1'
#
loop_
_entity.id
_entity.type
_entity.pdbx_description
1 polymer ?
#
loop_
_entity_poly.entity_id
_entity_poly.type
_entity_poly.pdbx_seq_one_letter_code
_entity_poly.pdbx_strand_id
1 'polypeptide(L)'
;MSDLAQELGKEQPFEIILGSGHYHAIVGTDPSDVGAEMQLAEELSLEGDELVYSIERANDPWTVMSWRNGALEVEEVDPEDLAKSLGCPLPGTEDSSDSPARKSLQKVALAEGVCAQEAIPVLEEEAGEPLVPGLYRLEDTSRGLLIASGTGDIGYADITVSERFPHATVYTVIATPGLDDFFVTIRRGGEGVEEFAQPPEEFPRLRVVGEIKGERAPERILAALGIPAEWFK
;
A
#
# COMPACT_ATOMS: atom_id res chain seq x y z
N MET A 1 -12.76 -15.79 -33.79
CA MET A 1 -11.62 -15.01 -33.28
C MET A 1 -12.25 -13.91 -32.46
N SER A 2 -12.45 -14.15 -31.16
CA SER A 2 -13.16 -13.23 -30.26
C SER A 2 -12.22 -12.12 -29.81
N ASP A 3 -12.80 -10.96 -29.55
CA ASP A 3 -12.12 -9.73 -29.11
C ASP A 3 -11.26 -9.92 -27.84
N LEU A 4 -11.48 -11.01 -27.09
CA LEU A 4 -10.71 -11.42 -25.91
C LEU A 4 -9.22 -11.71 -26.20
N ALA A 5 -8.89 -12.19 -27.42
CA ALA A 5 -7.50 -12.50 -27.78
C ALA A 5 -6.65 -11.23 -28.04
N GLN A 6 -7.29 -10.06 -28.16
CA GLN A 6 -6.61 -8.79 -28.42
C GLN A 6 -6.31 -8.01 -27.12
N GLU A 7 -6.93 -8.34 -25.99
CA GLU A 7 -6.65 -7.76 -24.67
C GLU A 7 -5.54 -8.45 -23.87
N LEU A 8 -5.27 -9.73 -24.14
CA LEU A 8 -4.24 -10.55 -23.44
C LEU A 8 -2.78 -10.19 -23.78
N GLY A 9 -2.54 -9.09 -24.51
CA GLY A 9 -1.22 -8.62 -24.91
C GLY A 9 -0.59 -7.56 -23.99
N LYS A 10 -1.27 -7.17 -22.90
CA LYS A 10 -0.70 -6.33 -21.84
C LYS A 10 -0.27 -7.24 -20.69
N GLU A 11 0.94 -7.07 -20.17
CA GLU A 11 1.34 -7.70 -18.90
C GLU A 11 0.29 -7.38 -17.85
N GLN A 12 -0.30 -8.41 -17.24
CA GLN A 12 -1.29 -8.22 -16.18
C GLN A 12 -0.57 -7.68 -14.94
N PRO A 13 -1.21 -6.76 -14.18
CA PRO A 13 -0.62 -6.14 -13.00
C PRO A 13 -0.53 -7.09 -11.79
N PHE A 14 -0.81 -8.37 -12.02
CA PHE A 14 -0.71 -9.44 -11.04
C PHE A 14 -0.15 -10.71 -11.69
N GLU A 15 0.46 -11.55 -10.87
CA GLU A 15 0.92 -12.88 -11.21
C GLU A 15 0.17 -13.88 -10.32
N ILE A 16 -0.32 -14.94 -10.94
CA ILE A 16 -0.94 -16.05 -10.22
C ILE A 16 0.14 -17.09 -9.97
N ILE A 17 0.54 -17.23 -8.70
CA ILE A 17 1.48 -18.26 -8.28
C ILE A 17 0.70 -19.53 -7.95
N LEU A 18 0.93 -20.57 -8.76
CA LEU A 18 0.35 -21.90 -8.56
C LEU A 18 1.14 -22.67 -7.50
N GLY A 19 0.51 -22.97 -6.37
CA GLY A 19 1.06 -23.83 -5.33
C GLY A 19 0.90 -25.32 -5.64
N SER A 20 1.35 -26.20 -4.73
CA SER A 20 1.03 -27.63 -4.82
C SER A 20 -0.43 -27.88 -4.41
N GLY A 21 -1.34 -28.01 -5.39
CA GLY A 21 -2.78 -28.24 -5.18
C GLY A 21 -3.65 -27.37 -6.09
N HIS A 22 -4.87 -27.06 -5.66
CA HIS A 22 -5.77 -26.09 -6.32
C HIS A 22 -5.55 -24.64 -5.81
N TYR A 23 -4.43 -24.39 -5.12
CA TYR A 23 -4.13 -23.13 -4.46
C TYR A 23 -3.51 -22.11 -5.41
N HIS A 24 -4.03 -20.88 -5.36
CA HIS A 24 -3.60 -19.74 -6.15
C HIS A 24 -3.30 -18.58 -5.20
N ALA A 25 -2.08 -18.06 -5.22
CA ALA A 25 -1.77 -16.75 -4.63
C ALA A 25 -1.77 -15.72 -5.75
N ILE A 26 -2.52 -14.63 -5.58
CA ILE A 26 -2.51 -13.52 -6.52
C ILE A 26 -1.54 -12.48 -5.97
N VAL A 27 -0.44 -12.30 -6.68
CA VAL A 27 0.62 -11.39 -6.28
C VAL A 27 0.53 -10.19 -7.18
N GLY A 28 0.25 -9.01 -6.62
CA GLY A 28 0.38 -7.77 -7.39
C GLY A 28 1.81 -7.68 -7.89
N THR A 29 2.04 -7.71 -9.20
CA THR A 29 3.40 -7.64 -9.79
C THR A 29 3.93 -6.21 -9.78
N ASP A 30 3.07 -5.29 -9.40
CA ASP A 30 3.19 -3.87 -9.62
C ASP A 30 2.89 -3.10 -8.32
N PRO A 31 3.89 -2.48 -7.67
CA PRO A 31 3.72 -1.72 -6.43
C PRO A 31 2.87 -0.44 -6.55
N SER A 32 2.23 -0.20 -7.68
CA SER A 32 1.46 1.01 -7.96
C SER A 32 0.14 0.73 -8.68
N ASP A 33 -0.18 -0.54 -8.90
CA ASP A 33 -1.54 -1.01 -9.12
C ASP A 33 -1.97 -1.74 -7.85
N VAL A 34 -2.48 -0.95 -6.90
CA VAL A 34 -2.89 -1.46 -5.58
C VAL A 34 -4.33 -1.92 -5.66
N GLY A 35 -4.57 -3.19 -5.33
CA GLY A 35 -5.91 -3.73 -5.15
C GLY A 35 -6.47 -4.49 -6.35
N ALA A 36 -5.75 -4.60 -7.48
CA ALA A 36 -6.15 -5.52 -8.56
C ALA A 36 -6.06 -6.99 -8.11
N GLU A 37 -5.02 -7.31 -7.33
CA GLU A 37 -4.84 -8.58 -6.65
C GLU A 37 -5.93 -8.84 -5.61
N MET A 38 -6.44 -7.79 -4.97
CA MET A 38 -7.51 -7.87 -3.97
C MET A 38 -8.87 -8.11 -4.63
N GLN A 39 -9.23 -7.33 -5.66
CA GLN A 39 -10.50 -7.51 -6.39
C GLN A 39 -10.62 -8.91 -6.97
N LEU A 40 -9.52 -9.42 -7.55
CA LEU A 40 -9.52 -10.78 -8.08
C LEU A 40 -9.57 -11.84 -6.97
N ALA A 41 -8.91 -11.60 -5.84
CA ALA A 41 -8.98 -12.52 -4.69
C ALA A 41 -10.37 -12.54 -4.05
N GLU A 42 -11.04 -11.39 -3.95
CA GLU A 42 -12.42 -11.28 -3.49
C GLU A 42 -13.36 -12.07 -4.41
N GLU A 43 -13.32 -11.80 -5.72
CA GLU A 43 -14.14 -12.49 -6.73
C GLU A 43 -13.95 -14.02 -6.67
N LEU A 44 -12.70 -14.49 -6.62
CA LEU A 44 -12.40 -15.91 -6.51
C LEU A 44 -12.87 -16.52 -5.18
N SER A 45 -12.76 -15.77 -4.07
CA SER A 45 -13.22 -16.24 -2.76
C SER A 45 -14.75 -16.37 -2.65
N LEU A 46 -15.51 -15.74 -3.57
CA LEU A 46 -16.96 -15.85 -3.65
C LEU A 46 -17.41 -17.05 -4.50
N GLU A 47 -16.54 -17.56 -5.38
CA GLU A 47 -16.83 -18.70 -6.25
C GLU A 47 -16.59 -20.07 -5.57
N GLY A 48 -15.95 -20.11 -4.41
CA GLY A 48 -15.68 -21.34 -3.66
C GLY A 48 -15.44 -21.14 -2.16
N ASP A 49 -15.53 -22.24 -1.39
CA ASP A 49 -15.36 -22.22 0.08
C ASP A 49 -13.87 -22.17 0.53
N GLU A 50 -12.94 -22.09 -0.42
CA GLU A 50 -11.50 -22.15 -0.18
C GLU A 50 -10.91 -20.76 0.14
N LEU A 51 -9.77 -20.77 0.84
CA LEU A 51 -9.07 -19.55 1.23
C LEU A 51 -8.18 -19.07 0.06
N VAL A 52 -8.35 -17.81 -0.34
CA VAL A 52 -7.55 -17.18 -1.40
C VAL A 52 -6.61 -16.17 -0.77
N TYR A 53 -5.35 -16.14 -1.19
CA TYR A 53 -4.38 -15.16 -0.68
C TYR A 53 -4.08 -14.11 -1.74
N SER A 54 -4.06 -12.84 -1.33
CA SER A 54 -3.52 -11.74 -2.12
C SER A 54 -2.28 -11.17 -1.44
N ILE A 55 -1.25 -10.86 -2.23
CA ILE A 55 0.00 -10.26 -1.74
C ILE A 55 0.19 -8.92 -2.43
N GLU A 56 0.08 -7.84 -1.65
CA GLU A 56 0.29 -6.48 -2.10
C GLU A 56 1.79 -6.15 -2.01
N ARG A 57 2.45 -6.03 -3.16
CA ARG A 57 3.88 -5.68 -3.24
C ARG A 57 4.13 -4.17 -3.16
N ALA A 58 3.07 -3.36 -3.14
CA ALA A 58 3.11 -1.90 -3.05
C ALA A 58 3.50 -1.37 -1.67
N ASN A 59 3.23 -2.14 -0.62
CA ASN A 59 3.67 -1.84 0.73
C ASN A 59 4.91 -2.69 1.07
N ASP A 60 5.82 -2.17 1.89
CA ASP A 60 6.93 -2.93 2.50
C ASP A 60 6.85 -2.79 4.03
N PRO A 61 6.72 -3.89 4.80
CA PRO A 61 6.68 -5.29 4.33
C PRO A 61 5.47 -5.55 3.42
N TRP A 62 5.63 -6.46 2.45
CA TRP A 62 4.53 -6.86 1.56
C TRP A 62 3.36 -7.32 2.42
N THR A 63 2.18 -6.77 2.15
CA THR A 63 0.99 -7.09 2.92
C THR A 63 0.42 -8.39 2.38
N VAL A 64 0.37 -9.41 3.23
CA VAL A 64 -0.33 -10.66 2.94
C VAL A 64 -1.76 -10.50 3.45
N MET A 65 -2.72 -10.87 2.60
CA MET A 65 -4.14 -10.87 2.95
C MET A 65 -4.76 -12.20 2.58
N SER A 66 -5.73 -12.64 3.37
CA SER A 66 -6.51 -13.84 3.11
C SER A 66 -7.98 -13.49 2.91
N TRP A 67 -8.62 -14.22 1.99
CA TRP A 67 -9.98 -13.98 1.54
C TRP A 67 -10.79 -15.26 1.63
N ARG A 68 -11.96 -15.19 2.28
CA ARG A 68 -12.90 -16.31 2.36
C ARG A 68 -14.33 -15.81 2.25
N ASN A 69 -15.08 -16.30 1.27
CA ASN A 69 -16.47 -15.88 1.05
C ASN A 69 -16.63 -14.34 0.98
N GLY A 70 -15.66 -13.64 0.38
CA GLY A 70 -15.61 -12.18 0.29
C GLY A 70 -15.15 -11.46 1.55
N ALA A 71 -14.84 -12.17 2.65
CA ALA A 71 -14.29 -11.56 3.86
C ALA A 71 -12.77 -11.49 3.80
N LEU A 72 -12.21 -10.31 4.09
CA LEU A 72 -10.79 -9.98 4.09
C LEU A 72 -10.21 -10.07 5.50
N GLU A 73 -9.05 -10.73 5.65
CA GLU A 73 -8.20 -10.66 6.84
C GLU A 73 -6.77 -10.29 6.44
N VAL A 74 -6.14 -9.37 7.18
CA VAL A 74 -4.72 -9.05 7.03
C VAL A 74 -3.91 -10.02 7.86
N GLU A 75 -2.95 -10.69 7.23
CA GLU A 75 -2.17 -11.77 7.80
C GLU A 75 -0.81 -11.25 8.29
N GLU A 76 -0.48 -11.48 9.56
CA GLU A 76 0.82 -11.12 10.15
C GLU A 76 1.93 -12.14 9.79
N VAL A 77 2.03 -12.51 8.52
CA VAL A 77 3.02 -13.47 8.01
C VAL A 77 3.77 -12.89 6.81
N ASP A 78 5.08 -13.13 6.79
CA ASP A 78 5.93 -12.78 5.66
C ASP A 78 5.57 -13.62 4.42
N PRO A 79 5.53 -13.03 3.21
CA PRO A 79 5.27 -13.75 1.95
C PRO A 79 6.11 -15.02 1.74
N GLU A 80 7.38 -15.04 2.18
CA GLU A 80 8.24 -16.21 2.07
C GLU A 80 7.82 -17.32 3.04
N ASP A 81 7.39 -16.95 4.24
CA ASP A 81 6.90 -17.91 5.23
C ASP A 81 5.53 -18.45 4.85
N LEU A 82 4.66 -17.62 4.26
CA LEU A 82 3.43 -18.08 3.60
C LEU A 82 3.77 -19.07 2.49
N ALA A 83 4.69 -18.72 1.57
CA ALA A 83 5.10 -19.59 0.47
C ALA A 83 5.63 -20.95 0.97
N LYS A 84 6.43 -20.97 2.05
CA LYS A 84 6.87 -22.23 2.69
C LYS A 84 5.71 -23.02 3.27
N SER A 85 4.77 -22.36 3.95
CA SER A 85 3.59 -23.01 4.54
C SER A 85 2.68 -23.65 3.49
N LEU A 86 2.63 -23.04 2.30
CA LEU A 86 1.85 -23.49 1.15
C LEU A 86 2.60 -24.47 0.24
N GLY A 87 3.87 -24.78 0.55
CA GLY A 87 4.69 -25.72 -0.24
C GLY A 87 5.15 -25.17 -1.58
N CYS A 88 5.18 -23.85 -1.77
CA CYS A 88 5.62 -23.21 -3.01
C CYS A 88 7.15 -23.32 -3.18
N PRO A 89 7.65 -23.61 -4.40
CA PRO A 89 9.09 -23.66 -4.66
C PRO A 89 9.67 -22.23 -4.71
N LEU A 90 10.52 -21.89 -3.73
CA LEU A 90 11.22 -20.60 -3.69
C LEU A 90 12.51 -20.64 -4.53
N PRO A 91 12.78 -19.63 -5.39
CA PRO A 91 14.03 -19.55 -6.14
C PRO A 91 15.21 -19.26 -5.20
N GLY A 92 16.28 -20.05 -5.28
CA GLY A 92 17.53 -19.79 -4.55
C GLY A 92 17.77 -20.60 -3.28
N THR A 93 17.25 -21.83 -3.18
CA THR A 93 17.68 -22.81 -2.17
C THR A 93 19.09 -23.36 -2.47
N GLU A 94 20.08 -22.46 -2.57
CA GLU A 94 21.45 -22.72 -2.16
C GLU A 94 21.76 -21.74 -1.03
N ASP A 95 22.18 -22.28 0.11
CA ASP A 95 22.49 -21.58 1.35
C ASP A 95 23.20 -20.23 1.12
N SER A 96 22.45 -19.13 1.20
CA SER A 96 23.02 -17.81 1.46
C SER A 96 22.19 -17.12 2.53
N SER A 97 22.61 -17.34 3.77
CA SER A 97 22.48 -16.32 4.81
C SER A 97 23.17 -15.05 4.29
N ASP A 98 22.50 -13.91 4.42
CA ASP A 98 22.91 -12.57 3.97
C ASP A 98 22.29 -12.10 2.63
N SER A 99 20.96 -12.12 2.54
CA SER A 99 20.30 -10.97 1.92
C SER A 99 20.40 -9.78 2.91
N PRO A 100 20.86 -8.59 2.51
CA PRO A 100 20.76 -7.42 3.37
C PRO A 100 19.26 -7.19 3.60
N ALA A 101 18.84 -7.21 4.87
CA ALA A 101 17.46 -6.90 5.25
C ALA A 101 17.01 -5.64 4.49
N ARG A 102 16.03 -5.77 3.59
CA ARG A 102 15.40 -4.62 2.95
C ARG A 102 14.95 -3.69 4.07
N LYS A 103 15.37 -2.42 4.02
CA LYS A 103 15.02 -1.44 5.04
C LYS A 103 13.51 -1.23 4.94
N SER A 104 12.76 -1.60 5.99
CA SER A 104 11.31 -1.48 6.03
C SER A 104 10.87 -0.08 5.63
N LEU A 105 10.13 0.06 4.53
CA LEU A 105 9.51 1.33 4.18
C LEU A 105 8.52 1.75 5.27
N GLN A 106 8.31 3.05 5.40
CA GLN A 106 7.27 3.58 6.24
C GLN A 106 6.34 4.46 5.43
N LYS A 107 5.05 4.36 5.75
CA LYS A 107 3.95 5.07 5.11
C LYS A 107 3.26 5.99 6.10
N VAL A 108 3.16 7.25 5.72
CA VAL A 108 2.52 8.32 6.51
C VAL A 108 1.73 9.19 5.56
N ALA A 109 0.58 9.72 5.99
CA ALA A 109 -0.17 10.65 5.17
C ALA A 109 -0.54 11.95 5.89
N LEU A 110 -0.61 13.03 5.12
CA LEU A 110 -1.22 14.30 5.53
C LEU A 110 -2.46 14.55 4.69
N ALA A 111 -3.63 14.67 5.31
CA ALA A 111 -4.88 15.06 4.67
C ALA A 111 -5.22 16.53 4.97
N GLU A 112 -4.99 17.42 4.00
CA GLU A 112 -5.38 18.83 4.11
C GLU A 112 -6.90 18.97 4.01
N GLY A 113 -7.51 19.71 4.94
CA GLY A 113 -8.96 19.97 4.95
C GLY A 113 -9.79 18.88 5.66
N VAL A 114 -9.14 17.90 6.29
CA VAL A 114 -9.78 16.87 7.12
C VAL A 114 -9.28 17.00 8.55
N CYS A 115 -10.13 16.72 9.55
CA CYS A 115 -9.73 16.55 10.93
C CYS A 115 -9.97 15.13 11.45
N ALA A 116 -9.31 14.76 12.56
CA ALA A 116 -9.39 13.43 13.15
C ALA A 116 -10.84 13.04 13.50
N GLN A 117 -11.64 13.99 13.99
CA GLN A 117 -13.03 13.76 14.34
C GLN A 117 -13.88 13.31 13.14
N GLU A 118 -13.55 13.77 11.93
CA GLU A 118 -14.24 13.41 10.69
C GLU A 118 -13.68 12.11 10.09
N ALA A 119 -12.38 11.87 10.20
CA ALA A 119 -11.74 10.70 9.62
C ALA A 119 -12.01 9.40 10.41
N ILE A 120 -12.12 9.47 11.74
CA ILE A 120 -12.33 8.27 12.58
C ILE A 120 -13.58 7.47 12.14
N PRO A 121 -14.79 8.05 12.04
CA PRO A 121 -15.97 7.30 11.65
C PRO A 121 -15.86 6.67 10.26
N VAL A 122 -15.12 7.31 9.35
CA VAL A 122 -14.90 6.82 7.98
C VAL A 122 -14.00 5.59 7.99
N LEU A 123 -12.92 5.62 8.76
CA LEU A 123 -12.00 4.49 8.89
C LEU A 123 -12.65 3.33 9.67
N GLU A 124 -13.52 3.61 10.64
CA GLU A 124 -14.32 2.58 11.33
C GLU A 124 -15.38 1.96 10.41
N GLU A 125 -16.04 2.77 9.57
CA GLU A 125 -17.02 2.29 8.58
C GLU A 125 -16.34 1.35 7.58
N GLU A 126 -15.16 1.73 7.07
CA GLU A 126 -14.37 0.92 6.15
C GLU A 126 -13.88 -0.39 6.78
N ALA A 127 -13.38 -0.33 8.02
CA ALA A 127 -12.95 -1.52 8.73
C ALA A 127 -14.11 -2.46 9.12
N GLY A 128 -15.36 -1.98 9.09
CA GLY A 128 -16.53 -2.71 9.57
C GLY A 128 -16.58 -2.88 11.11
N GLU A 129 -15.61 -2.33 11.83
CA GLU A 129 -15.49 -2.41 13.28
C GLU A 129 -14.80 -1.15 13.87
N PRO A 130 -14.97 -0.88 15.18
CA PRO A 130 -14.28 0.23 15.83
C PRO A 130 -12.76 0.08 15.75
N LEU A 131 -12.07 1.21 15.54
CA LEU A 131 -10.61 1.19 15.40
C LEU A 131 -9.96 0.70 16.70
N VAL A 132 -9.08 -0.28 16.56
CA VAL A 132 -8.27 -0.76 17.68
C VAL A 132 -7.36 0.38 18.16
N PRO A 133 -7.32 0.68 19.47
CA PRO A 133 -6.44 1.72 20.00
C PRO A 133 -4.98 1.47 19.63
N GLY A 134 -4.36 2.42 18.93
CA GLY A 134 -2.97 2.34 18.50
C GLY A 134 -2.76 1.83 17.07
N LEU A 135 -3.82 1.36 16.38
CA LEU A 135 -3.75 1.01 14.96
C LEU A 135 -3.34 2.21 14.12
N TYR A 136 -4.02 3.34 14.33
CA TYR A 136 -3.65 4.62 13.75
C TYR A 136 -3.31 5.65 14.82
N ARG A 137 -2.33 6.47 14.50
CA ARG A 137 -2.03 7.73 15.15
C ARG A 137 -2.60 8.86 14.28
N LEU A 138 -3.80 9.30 14.65
CA LEU A 138 -4.51 10.41 14.01
C LEU A 138 -4.27 11.68 14.81
N GLU A 139 -3.59 12.66 14.22
CA GLU A 139 -3.23 13.91 14.90
C GLU A 139 -3.65 15.13 14.07
N ASP A 140 -4.48 15.99 14.66
CA ASP A 140 -4.82 17.28 14.05
C ASP A 140 -3.64 18.24 14.13
N THR A 141 -3.16 18.68 12.96
CA THR A 141 -2.08 19.66 12.85
C THR A 141 -2.60 20.96 12.25
N SER A 142 -1.78 22.02 12.32
CA SER A 142 -2.09 23.28 11.61
C SER A 142 -2.19 23.15 10.08
N ARG A 143 -1.72 22.04 9.50
CA ARG A 143 -1.75 21.77 8.06
C ARG A 143 -2.87 20.81 7.64
N GLY A 144 -3.53 20.16 8.60
CA GLY A 144 -4.52 19.12 8.33
C GLY A 144 -4.33 17.91 9.24
N LEU A 145 -5.01 16.82 8.93
CA LEU A 145 -4.92 15.57 9.66
C LEU A 145 -3.66 14.80 9.25
N LEU A 146 -2.84 14.47 10.23
CA LEU A 146 -1.71 13.55 10.09
C LEU A 146 -2.16 12.13 10.44
N ILE A 147 -1.84 11.18 9.56
CA ILE A 147 -2.19 9.77 9.67
C ILE A 147 -0.89 8.96 9.67
N ALA A 148 -0.61 8.27 10.76
CA ALA A 148 0.51 7.35 10.89
C ALA A 148 0.09 6.08 11.63
N SER A 149 0.99 5.10 11.69
CA SER A 149 0.81 3.86 12.44
C SER A 149 2.03 3.57 13.28
N GLY A 150 1.82 2.89 14.41
CA GLY A 150 2.93 2.36 15.22
C GLY A 150 3.69 1.23 14.52
N THR A 151 3.10 0.59 13.50
CA THR A 151 3.72 -0.48 12.71
C THR A 151 4.56 0.04 11.54
N GLY A 152 4.49 1.35 11.25
CA GLY A 152 5.16 1.95 10.10
C GLY A 152 4.32 1.94 8.82
N ASP A 153 3.18 1.25 8.79
CA ASP A 153 2.27 1.25 7.64
C ASP A 153 0.84 1.60 8.06
N ILE A 154 0.22 2.51 7.31
CA ILE A 154 -1.16 2.96 7.50
C ILE A 154 -2.17 2.24 6.60
N GLY A 155 -1.73 1.21 5.85
CA GLY A 155 -2.59 0.46 4.95
C GLY A 155 -3.30 1.40 3.97
N TYR A 156 -4.62 1.31 3.91
CA TYR A 156 -5.46 2.07 2.97
C TYR A 156 -5.99 3.40 3.50
N ALA A 157 -5.63 3.79 4.73
CA ALA A 157 -6.24 4.94 5.39
C ALA A 157 -6.12 6.25 4.59
N ASP A 158 -5.03 6.46 3.85
CA ASP A 158 -4.84 7.63 2.99
C ASP A 158 -5.79 7.64 1.78
N ILE A 159 -6.06 6.48 1.20
CA ILE A 159 -6.98 6.28 0.07
C ILE A 159 -8.41 6.49 0.56
N THR A 160 -8.82 5.76 1.60
CA THR A 160 -10.18 5.84 2.17
C THR A 160 -10.53 7.28 2.56
N VAL A 161 -9.60 7.99 3.21
CA VAL A 161 -9.80 9.41 3.54
C VAL A 161 -9.89 10.27 2.27
N SER A 162 -9.03 10.05 1.27
CA SER A 162 -9.09 10.81 0.03
C SER A 162 -10.42 10.63 -0.73
N GLU A 163 -10.94 9.40 -0.79
CA GLU A 163 -12.20 9.05 -1.44
C GLU A 163 -13.39 9.70 -0.74
N ARG A 164 -13.44 9.57 0.60
CA ARG A 164 -14.57 10.06 1.39
C ARG A 164 -14.61 11.58 1.48
N PHE A 165 -13.46 12.23 1.41
CA PHE A 165 -13.31 13.67 1.45
C PHE A 165 -12.76 14.20 0.11
N PRO A 166 -13.56 14.27 -0.96
CA PRO A 166 -13.09 14.62 -2.32
C PRO A 166 -12.59 16.08 -2.46
N HIS A 167 -12.86 16.92 -1.46
CA HIS A 167 -12.33 18.28 -1.37
C HIS A 167 -10.96 18.35 -0.70
N ALA A 168 -10.52 17.28 -0.03
CA ALA A 168 -9.23 17.19 0.61
C ALA A 168 -8.13 16.96 -0.42
N THR A 169 -6.92 17.42 -0.08
CA THR A 169 -5.70 16.97 -0.77
C THR A 169 -4.91 16.13 0.21
N VAL A 170 -4.67 14.87 -0.15
CA VAL A 170 -3.92 13.92 0.68
C VAL A 170 -2.52 13.77 0.09
N TYR A 171 -1.50 13.93 0.92
CA TYR A 171 -0.10 13.66 0.56
C TYR A 171 0.30 12.38 1.27
N THR A 172 0.47 11.30 0.51
CA THR A 172 0.95 10.02 1.01
C THR A 172 2.46 10.00 0.82
N VAL A 173 3.21 9.85 1.91
CA VAL A 173 4.67 9.76 1.91
C VAL A 173 5.06 8.34 2.24
N ILE A 174 5.85 7.73 1.35
CA ILE A 174 6.49 6.43 1.57
C ILE A 174 7.99 6.65 1.55
N ALA A 175 8.70 6.23 2.59
CA ALA A 175 10.15 6.41 2.62
C ALA A 175 10.86 5.34 3.46
N THR A 176 12.13 5.10 3.12
CA THR A 176 13.04 4.30 3.94
C THR A 176 13.52 5.08 5.18
N PRO A 177 13.94 4.38 6.24
CA PRO A 177 14.72 4.97 7.31
C PRO A 177 15.97 5.67 6.76
N GLY A 178 16.08 6.97 7.02
CA GLY A 178 17.15 7.82 6.46
C GLY A 178 16.86 8.46 5.10
N LEU A 179 15.66 8.23 4.52
CA LEU A 179 15.15 8.90 3.32
C LEU A 179 15.99 8.67 2.04
N ASP A 180 16.66 7.53 1.95
CA ASP A 180 17.42 7.15 0.75
C ASP A 180 16.48 6.96 -0.45
N ASP A 181 15.37 6.27 -0.20
CA ASP A 181 14.18 6.21 -1.05
C ASP A 181 13.05 7.02 -0.41
N PHE A 182 12.44 7.92 -1.18
CA PHE A 182 11.43 8.86 -0.74
C PHE A 182 10.42 9.15 -1.86
N PHE A 183 9.16 8.83 -1.60
CA PHE A 183 8.06 8.97 -2.54
C PHE A 183 6.95 9.79 -1.92
N VAL A 184 6.33 10.66 -2.72
CA VAL A 184 5.14 11.40 -2.35
C VAL A 184 4.11 11.27 -3.45
N THR A 185 2.94 10.72 -3.09
CA THR A 185 1.78 10.68 -3.96
C THR A 185 0.77 11.72 -3.49
N ILE A 186 0.34 12.59 -4.40
CA ILE A 186 -0.75 13.53 -4.14
C ILE A 186 -2.04 12.88 -4.60
N ARG A 187 -3.00 12.72 -3.68
CA ARG A 187 -4.32 12.15 -3.95
C ARG A 187 -5.44 13.17 -3.79
N ARG A 188 -6.46 13.07 -4.65
CA ARG A 188 -7.71 13.84 -4.56
C ARG A 188 -8.88 12.96 -4.99
N GLY A 189 -9.86 12.76 -4.11
CA GLY A 189 -11.01 11.91 -4.43
C GLY A 189 -10.64 10.44 -4.65
N GLY A 190 -9.62 9.93 -3.95
CA GLY A 190 -9.11 8.56 -4.08
C GLY A 190 -8.02 8.39 -5.14
N GLU A 191 -8.09 9.18 -6.22
CA GLU A 191 -7.14 9.08 -7.32
C GLU A 191 -5.80 9.74 -6.98
N GLY A 192 -4.70 9.05 -7.29
CA GLY A 192 -3.37 9.66 -7.36
C GLY A 192 -3.29 10.55 -8.59
N VAL A 193 -2.94 11.83 -8.41
CA VAL A 193 -2.93 12.83 -9.49
C VAL A 193 -1.53 13.25 -9.92
N GLU A 194 -0.60 13.29 -8.97
CA GLU A 194 0.78 13.77 -9.15
C GLU A 194 1.70 13.00 -8.20
N GLU A 195 2.97 12.84 -8.60
CA GLU A 195 3.97 12.17 -7.78
C GLU A 195 5.32 12.89 -7.75
N PHE A 196 6.04 12.71 -6.65
CA PHE A 196 7.43 13.10 -6.48
C PHE A 196 8.21 11.89 -5.99
N ALA A 197 9.38 11.64 -6.57
CA ALA A 197 10.26 10.54 -6.16
C ALA A 197 11.72 11.01 -6.07
N GLN A 198 12.40 10.57 -5.02
CA GLN A 198 13.83 10.68 -4.87
C GLN A 198 14.39 9.34 -4.36
N PRO A 199 15.24 8.65 -5.15
CA PRO A 199 15.66 9.01 -6.51
C PRO A 199 14.48 9.03 -7.50
N PRO A 200 14.58 9.75 -8.63
CA PRO A 200 13.52 9.76 -9.64
C PRO A 200 13.28 8.36 -10.20
N GLU A 201 12.01 8.00 -10.39
CA GLU A 201 11.63 6.74 -11.02
C GLU A 201 11.91 6.76 -12.52
N GLU A 202 12.31 5.60 -13.05
CA GLU A 202 12.57 5.43 -14.49
C GLU A 202 11.27 5.45 -15.32
N PHE A 203 10.18 4.94 -14.74
CA PHE A 203 8.87 4.82 -15.37
C PHE A 203 7.76 5.39 -14.48
N PRO A 204 7.70 6.73 -14.35
CA PRO A 204 6.68 7.39 -13.55
C PRO A 204 5.28 7.16 -14.14
N ARG A 205 4.30 6.99 -13.26
CA ARG A 205 2.92 6.61 -13.63
C ARG A 205 1.96 7.76 -13.51
N LEU A 206 2.25 8.64 -12.57
CA LEU A 206 1.55 9.89 -12.40
C LEU A 206 2.36 11.01 -13.04
N ARG A 207 1.73 12.16 -13.11
CA ARG A 207 2.43 13.36 -13.52
C ARG A 207 3.51 13.68 -12.48
N VAL A 208 4.78 13.53 -12.86
CA VAL A 208 5.91 13.90 -12.00
C VAL A 208 5.92 15.40 -11.76
N VAL A 209 6.01 15.78 -10.49
CA VAL A 209 6.25 17.16 -10.07
C VAL A 209 7.67 17.32 -9.57
N GLY A 210 8.27 18.48 -9.83
CA GLY A 210 9.65 18.77 -9.42
C GLY A 210 9.77 19.27 -7.97
N GLU A 211 8.65 19.51 -7.29
CA GLU A 211 8.60 20.02 -5.92
C GLU A 211 7.26 19.69 -5.26
N ILE A 212 7.29 19.46 -3.95
CA ILE A 212 6.10 19.33 -3.10
C ILE A 212 6.07 20.53 -2.17
N LYS A 213 4.97 21.30 -2.21
CA LYS A 213 4.81 22.55 -1.44
C LYS A 213 5.98 23.54 -1.62
N GLY A 214 6.60 23.55 -2.81
CA GLY A 214 7.74 24.42 -3.14
C GLY A 214 9.11 23.92 -2.67
N GLU A 215 9.18 22.72 -2.07
CA GLU A 215 10.42 22.12 -1.58
C GLU A 215 10.80 20.89 -2.41
N ARG A 216 12.11 20.60 -2.48
CA ARG A 216 12.67 19.50 -3.31
C ARG A 216 13.47 18.47 -2.52
N ALA A 217 13.94 18.82 -1.34
CA ALA A 217 14.69 17.89 -0.49
C ALA A 217 13.71 17.12 0.42
N PRO A 218 13.85 15.79 0.60
CA PRO A 218 12.94 14.99 1.42
C PRO A 218 12.64 15.58 2.80
N GLU A 219 13.65 16.01 3.54
CA GLU A 219 13.48 16.59 4.89
C GLU A 219 12.72 17.92 4.85
N ARG A 220 12.92 18.71 3.79
CA ARG A 220 12.23 19.98 3.57
C ARG A 220 10.78 19.76 3.17
N ILE A 221 10.52 18.73 2.36
CA ILE A 221 9.17 18.31 1.99
C ILE A 221 8.42 17.83 3.23
N LEU A 222 9.02 16.94 4.05
CA LEU A 222 8.44 16.50 5.33
C LEU A 222 8.10 17.68 6.23
N ALA A 223 9.02 18.63 6.41
CA ALA A 223 8.77 19.84 7.20
C ALA A 223 7.66 20.73 6.62
N ALA A 224 7.55 20.83 5.29
CA ALA A 224 6.49 21.53 4.58
C ALA A 224 5.15 20.80 4.59
N LEU A 225 5.13 19.50 4.85
CA LEU A 225 3.93 18.73 5.14
C LEU A 225 3.63 18.68 6.66
N GLY A 226 4.56 19.15 7.49
CA GLY A 226 4.43 19.04 8.95
C GLY A 226 4.54 17.59 9.46
N ILE A 227 5.11 16.70 8.64
CA ILE A 227 5.35 15.30 8.99
C ILE A 227 6.69 15.23 9.75
N PRO A 228 6.71 14.70 10.99
CA PRO A 228 7.94 14.61 11.76
C PRO A 228 8.91 13.59 11.14
N ALA A 229 10.15 14.02 10.87
CA ALA A 229 11.16 13.16 10.23
C ALA A 229 11.61 12.00 11.13
N GLU A 230 11.39 12.08 12.44
CA GLU A 230 11.63 11.00 13.39
C GLU A 230 10.76 9.76 13.19
N TRP A 231 9.70 9.85 12.39
CA TRP A 231 8.93 8.66 12.06
C TRP A 231 9.81 7.76 11.20
N PHE A 232 10.49 8.32 10.20
CA PHE A 232 11.39 7.63 9.27
C PHE A 232 12.82 7.40 9.81
N LYS A 233 12.98 7.07 11.10
CA LYS A 233 14.30 6.83 11.74
C LYS A 233 14.45 5.43 12.30
#